data_AF-A0A162C0B4-F1
#
_entry.id   AF-A0A162C0B4-F1
#
_cell.length_a   1.000
_cell.length_b   1.000
_cell.length_c   1.000
_cell.angle_alpha   90.00
_cell.angle_beta   90.00
_cell.angle_gamma   90.00
#
_symmetry.space_group_name_H-M   'P 1'
#
loop_
_entity.id
_entity.type
_entity.pdbx_description
1 polymer ?
#
loop_
_entity_poly.entity_id
_entity_poly.type
_entity_poly.pdbx_seq_one_letter_code
_entity_poly.pdbx_strand_id
1 'polypeptide(L)'
;TMDVTSSTNINDALLLALKNSQSVQSRLRLTPIIIFLTDGEPTSGVVDKTEILANVRKGNSDDVVSIFSLAFGTGTDYDFLTKISSQNRGFARKIYEAADATLQLKGFFEEVASPLLNNVRFVYNKDGPVHDVTETNVPNFFKGTEFVVAGRIDSDSKLSASITGTGASGSFLFPDI
;
A
#
# COMPACT_ATOMS: atom_id res chain seq x y z
N THR A 1 -12.52 27.54 7.38
CA THR A 1 -11.50 26.91 8.24
C THR A 1 -12.04 25.57 8.67
N MET A 2 -11.24 24.51 8.61
CA MET A 2 -11.60 23.26 9.29
C MET A 2 -11.33 23.47 10.78
N ASP A 3 -12.34 23.32 11.62
CA ASP A 3 -12.17 23.36 13.07
C ASP A 3 -11.48 22.08 13.54
N VAL A 4 -10.51 22.22 14.43
CA VAL A 4 -9.86 21.09 15.09
C VAL A 4 -10.76 20.63 16.22
N THR A 5 -11.31 19.43 16.10
CA THR A 5 -11.98 18.77 17.22
C THR A 5 -10.93 18.10 18.11
N SER A 6 -11.16 18.08 19.44
CA SER A 6 -10.23 17.50 20.42
C SER A 6 -10.13 15.97 20.38
N SER A 7 -10.75 15.31 19.39
CA SER A 7 -10.81 13.85 19.28
C SER A 7 -10.38 13.34 17.91
N THR A 8 -9.93 12.09 17.89
CA THR A 8 -9.37 11.41 16.73
C THR A 8 -10.15 10.12 16.49
N ASN A 9 -11.04 10.11 15.49
CA ASN A 9 -11.82 8.92 15.12
C ASN A 9 -11.25 8.28 13.84
N ILE A 10 -10.21 7.46 14.02
CA ILE A 10 -9.49 6.79 12.92
C ILE A 10 -10.39 5.76 12.21
N ASN A 11 -11.17 5.00 12.98
CA ASN A 11 -12.05 3.96 12.45
C ASN A 11 -13.01 4.50 11.39
N ASP A 12 -13.81 5.49 11.77
CA ASP A 12 -14.88 5.98 10.91
C ASP A 12 -14.31 6.76 9.72
N ALA A 13 -13.20 7.46 9.91
CA ALA A 13 -12.49 8.15 8.83
C ALA A 13 -12.04 7.17 7.74
N LEU A 14 -11.39 6.07 8.12
CA LEU A 14 -10.92 5.06 7.17
C LEU A 14 -12.08 4.30 6.52
N LEU A 15 -13.11 3.93 7.27
CA LEU A 15 -14.30 3.26 6.72
C LEU A 15 -15.06 4.15 5.74
N LEU A 16 -15.16 5.46 6.03
CA LEU A 16 -15.77 6.42 5.12
C LEU A 16 -14.95 6.55 3.82
N ALA A 17 -13.63 6.64 3.93
CA ALA A 17 -12.73 6.70 2.76
C ALA A 17 -12.82 5.42 1.90
N LEU A 18 -12.87 4.25 2.53
CA LEU A 18 -13.04 2.97 1.84
C LEU A 18 -14.38 2.88 1.10
N LYS A 19 -15.48 3.26 1.77
CA LYS A 19 -16.82 3.31 1.16
C LYS A 19 -16.84 4.22 -0.08
N ASN A 20 -16.21 5.39 0.00
CA ASN A 20 -16.14 6.32 -1.12
C ASN A 20 -15.26 5.76 -2.26
N SER A 21 -14.18 5.05 -1.93
CA SER A 21 -13.24 4.46 -2.90
C SER A 21 -13.88 3.36 -3.76
N GLN A 22 -14.75 2.53 -3.18
CA GLN A 22 -15.50 1.49 -3.90
C GLN A 22 -16.38 2.08 -5.02
N SER A 23 -16.94 3.27 -4.80
CA SER A 23 -17.76 3.95 -5.81
C SER A 23 -16.96 4.45 -7.02
N VAL A 24 -15.66 4.69 -6.85
CA VAL A 24 -14.76 5.19 -7.91
C VAL A 24 -14.20 4.04 -8.75
N GLN A 25 -13.81 2.95 -8.10
CA GLN A 25 -13.22 1.78 -8.77
C GLN A 25 -14.16 1.22 -9.85
N SER A 26 -15.45 1.06 -9.53
CA SER A 26 -16.46 0.52 -10.43
C SER A 26 -16.67 1.35 -11.70
N ARG A 27 -16.32 2.65 -11.68
CA ARG A 27 -16.54 3.57 -12.81
C ARG A 27 -15.34 3.73 -13.72
N LEU A 28 -14.12 3.67 -13.16
CA LEU A 28 -12.91 4.13 -13.88
C LEU A 28 -11.85 3.04 -14.11
N ARG A 29 -12.02 1.82 -13.55
CA ARG A 29 -10.98 0.77 -13.57
C ARG A 29 -9.61 1.26 -13.05
N LEU A 30 -9.63 2.27 -12.19
CA LEU A 30 -8.44 2.80 -11.52
C LEU A 30 -8.26 2.09 -10.18
N THR A 31 -7.02 2.01 -9.71
CA THR A 31 -6.70 1.58 -8.35
C THR A 31 -6.89 2.76 -7.40
N PRO A 32 -7.89 2.72 -6.50
CA PRO A 32 -8.06 3.77 -5.52
C PRO A 32 -6.93 3.75 -4.48
N ILE A 33 -6.46 4.95 -4.15
CA ILE A 33 -5.41 5.18 -3.14
C ILE A 33 -6.03 6.02 -2.01
N ILE A 34 -5.82 5.58 -0.77
CA ILE A 34 -6.09 6.34 0.44
C ILE A 34 -4.74 6.71 1.05
N ILE A 35 -4.51 8.02 1.24
CA ILE A 35 -3.40 8.54 2.03
C ILE A 35 -3.99 9.01 3.36
N PHE A 36 -3.67 8.31 4.44
CA PHE A 36 -4.15 8.60 5.78
C PHE A 36 -3.03 9.29 6.58
N LEU A 37 -3.28 10.47 7.12
CA LEU A 37 -2.33 11.25 7.91
C LEU A 37 -2.88 11.45 9.32
N THR A 38 -2.08 11.17 10.33
CA THR A 38 -2.43 11.44 11.74
C THR A 38 -1.19 11.76 12.56
N ASP A 39 -1.34 12.58 13.57
CA ASP A 39 -0.35 12.95 14.59
C ASP A 39 -0.59 12.28 15.94
N GLY A 40 -1.66 11.48 16.06
CA GLY A 40 -2.10 10.91 17.32
C GLY A 40 -2.71 9.51 17.23
N GLU A 41 -3.07 9.00 18.39
CA GLU A 41 -3.79 7.74 18.56
C GLU A 41 -5.32 7.93 18.43
N PRO A 42 -6.10 6.87 18.17
CA PRO A 42 -7.56 6.97 18.18
C PRO A 42 -8.08 7.30 19.59
N THR A 43 -8.94 8.31 19.71
CA THR A 43 -9.50 8.78 20.99
C THR A 43 -11.03 8.90 21.00
N SER A 44 -11.70 8.63 19.87
CA SER A 44 -13.17 8.65 19.79
C SER A 44 -13.69 7.65 18.75
N GLY A 45 -14.96 7.25 18.90
CA GLY A 45 -15.53 6.13 18.15
C GLY A 45 -14.98 4.80 18.65
N VAL A 46 -14.58 3.93 17.71
CA VAL A 46 -13.83 2.70 18.03
C VAL A 46 -12.38 3.08 18.29
N VAL A 47 -11.90 2.81 19.51
CA VAL A 47 -10.53 3.10 19.95
C VAL A 47 -9.65 1.86 20.07
N ASP A 48 -10.26 0.66 20.13
CA ASP A 48 -9.51 -0.60 20.15
C ASP A 48 -8.80 -0.82 18.80
N LYS A 49 -7.47 -0.74 18.81
CA LYS A 49 -6.63 -0.87 17.61
C LYS A 49 -6.83 -2.21 16.89
N THR A 50 -7.09 -3.30 17.61
CA THR A 50 -7.35 -4.62 17.01
C THR A 50 -8.68 -4.62 16.26
N GLU A 51 -9.70 -4.01 16.86
CA GLU A 51 -11.01 -3.84 16.23
C GLU A 51 -10.92 -2.93 14.99
N ILE A 52 -10.17 -1.83 15.07
CA ILE A 52 -9.96 -0.93 13.91
C ILE A 52 -9.28 -1.70 12.77
N LEU A 53 -8.22 -2.47 13.05
CA LEU A 53 -7.55 -3.29 12.02
C LEU A 53 -8.53 -4.25 11.35
N ALA A 54 -9.35 -4.95 12.14
CA ALA A 54 -10.35 -5.87 11.62
C ALA A 54 -11.42 -5.16 10.77
N ASN A 55 -11.91 -4.01 11.24
CA ASN A 55 -12.90 -3.19 10.53
C ASN A 55 -12.37 -2.68 9.21
N VAL A 56 -11.15 -2.12 9.19
CA VAL A 56 -10.51 -1.59 7.98
C VAL A 56 -10.26 -2.72 6.98
N ARG A 57 -9.73 -3.86 7.43
CA ARG A 57 -9.51 -5.02 6.55
C ARG A 57 -10.82 -5.55 5.97
N LYS A 58 -11.89 -5.60 6.78
CA LYS A 58 -13.23 -5.98 6.31
C LYS A 58 -13.81 -4.96 5.32
N GLY A 59 -13.60 -3.67 5.56
CA GLY A 59 -14.04 -2.59 4.66
C GLY A 59 -13.34 -2.62 3.31
N ASN A 60 -12.12 -3.17 3.24
CA ASN A 60 -11.35 -3.40 2.01
C ASN A 60 -11.38 -4.87 1.57
N SER A 61 -12.53 -5.56 1.71
CA SER A 61 -12.65 -7.00 1.45
C SER A 61 -12.28 -7.43 0.03
N ASP A 62 -12.44 -6.53 -0.94
CA ASP A 62 -12.12 -6.80 -2.35
C ASP A 62 -10.61 -6.70 -2.65
N ASP A 63 -9.80 -6.29 -1.66
CA ASP A 63 -8.34 -6.16 -1.73
C ASP A 63 -7.86 -5.30 -2.91
N VAL A 64 -8.51 -4.16 -3.09
CA VAL A 64 -8.31 -3.27 -4.26
C VAL A 64 -7.87 -1.87 -3.87
N VAL A 65 -8.18 -1.43 -2.64
CA VAL A 65 -7.79 -0.10 -2.16
C VAL A 65 -6.42 -0.20 -1.50
N SER A 66 -5.53 0.73 -1.86
CA SER A 66 -4.21 0.84 -1.24
C SER A 66 -4.23 1.92 -0.18
N ILE A 67 -3.90 1.58 1.07
CA ILE A 67 -3.91 2.52 2.19
C ILE A 67 -2.47 2.81 2.62
N PHE A 68 -2.01 4.03 2.41
CA PHE A 68 -0.72 4.51 2.91
C PHE A 68 -0.92 5.38 4.14
N SER A 69 -0.17 5.10 5.20
CA SER A 69 -0.32 5.81 6.47
C SER A 69 0.88 6.72 6.71
N LEU A 70 0.62 7.98 7.07
CA LEU A 70 1.61 8.98 7.39
C LEU A 70 1.49 9.30 8.88
N ALA A 71 2.53 8.92 9.62
CA ALA A 71 2.65 9.15 11.05
C ALA A 71 3.38 10.47 11.29
N PHE A 72 2.65 11.50 11.67
CA PHE A 72 3.20 12.84 11.86
C PHE A 72 3.69 13.05 13.29
N GLY A 73 4.93 13.47 13.45
CA GLY A 73 5.53 13.70 14.75
C GLY A 73 5.73 12.42 15.55
N THR A 74 5.59 12.51 16.87
CA THR A 74 5.89 11.43 17.82
C THR A 74 4.66 10.91 18.58
N GLY A 75 3.47 11.49 18.37
CA GLY A 75 2.24 11.16 19.10
C GLY A 75 1.51 9.92 18.59
N THR A 76 2.00 9.28 17.52
CA THR A 76 1.33 8.16 16.86
C THR A 76 1.89 6.80 17.29
N ASP A 77 1.04 5.78 17.30
CA ASP A 77 1.47 4.38 17.25
C ASP A 77 1.85 3.99 15.81
N TYR A 78 3.15 4.05 15.50
CA TYR A 78 3.65 3.74 14.17
C TYR A 78 3.46 2.26 13.78
N ASP A 79 3.50 1.34 14.75
CA ASP A 79 3.33 -0.09 14.47
C ASP A 79 1.88 -0.40 14.10
N PHE A 80 0.93 0.26 14.77
CA PHE A 80 -0.48 0.21 14.41
C PHE A 80 -0.73 0.72 12.99
N LEU A 81 -0.18 1.89 12.63
CA LEU A 81 -0.31 2.46 11.28
C LEU A 81 0.37 1.58 10.22
N THR A 82 1.51 0.98 10.56
CA THR A 82 2.20 0.01 9.69
C THR A 82 1.31 -1.20 9.42
N LYS A 83 0.63 -1.74 10.44
CA LYS A 83 -0.32 -2.85 10.29
C LYS A 83 -1.53 -2.48 9.44
N ILE A 84 -2.09 -1.27 9.61
CA ILE A 84 -3.18 -0.78 8.75
C ILE A 84 -2.74 -0.85 7.29
N SER A 85 -1.59 -0.26 6.97
CA SER A 85 -1.12 -0.17 5.59
C SER A 85 -0.70 -1.52 5.00
N SER A 86 0.04 -2.33 5.75
CA SER A 86 0.52 -3.63 5.25
C SER A 86 -0.62 -4.61 4.99
N GLN A 87 -1.69 -4.56 5.80
CA GLN A 87 -2.91 -5.35 5.58
C GLN A 87 -3.76 -4.82 4.41
N ASN A 88 -3.41 -3.68 3.82
CA ASN A 88 -4.20 -2.99 2.80
C ASN A 88 -3.31 -2.44 1.68
N ARG A 89 -2.37 -3.26 1.19
CA ARG A 89 -1.61 -3.04 -0.06
C ARG A 89 -0.77 -1.75 -0.10
N GLY A 90 -0.45 -1.20 1.07
CA GLY A 90 0.35 0.01 1.21
C GLY A 90 1.45 -0.14 2.26
N PHE A 91 2.10 0.97 2.57
CA PHE A 91 3.11 1.09 3.61
C PHE A 91 2.87 2.33 4.47
N ALA A 92 3.48 2.36 5.65
CA ALA A 92 3.48 3.53 6.51
C ALA A 92 4.81 4.30 6.41
N ARG A 93 4.77 5.61 6.67
CA ARG A 93 5.96 6.49 6.71
C ARG A 93 5.85 7.47 7.87
N LYS A 94 6.96 7.68 8.57
CA LYS A 94 7.09 8.75 9.57
C LYS A 94 7.35 10.07 8.87
N ILE A 95 6.66 11.11 9.32
CA ILE A 95 6.87 12.50 8.94
C ILE A 95 7.36 13.22 10.19
N TYR A 96 8.58 13.73 10.16
CA TYR A 96 9.19 14.37 11.32
C TYR A 96 8.78 15.85 11.40
N GLU A 97 8.43 16.30 12.60
CA GLU A 97 8.11 17.70 12.91
C GLU A 97 9.37 18.57 12.80
N ALA A 98 9.65 19.03 11.60
CA ALA A 98 10.74 19.95 11.31
C ALA A 98 10.36 20.90 10.17
N ALA A 99 11.23 21.86 9.87
CA ALA A 99 11.02 22.84 8.80
C ALA A 99 10.81 22.20 7.40
N ASP A 100 11.16 20.93 7.24
CA ASP A 100 11.07 20.17 5.99
C ASP A 100 9.89 19.18 5.95
N ALA A 101 8.98 19.17 6.93
CA ALA A 101 7.83 18.25 6.96
C ALA A 101 6.99 18.35 5.67
N THR A 102 6.83 19.57 5.12
CA THR A 102 6.17 19.79 3.83
C THR A 102 6.90 19.11 2.67
N LEU A 103 8.23 19.10 2.67
CA LEU A 103 9.04 18.43 1.65
C LEU A 103 8.93 16.90 1.78
N GLN A 104 8.92 16.38 3.00
CA GLN A 104 8.71 14.96 3.27
C GLN A 104 7.34 14.48 2.76
N LEU A 105 6.27 15.25 3.02
CA LEU A 105 4.92 14.98 2.51
C LEU A 105 4.86 15.04 0.98
N LYS A 106 5.50 16.04 0.37
CA LYS A 106 5.57 16.20 -1.08
C LYS A 106 6.29 15.00 -1.73
N GLY A 107 7.45 14.63 -1.21
CA GLY A 107 8.23 13.49 -1.73
C GLY A 107 7.46 12.17 -1.61
N PHE A 108 6.75 11.97 -0.50
CA PHE A 108 5.85 10.83 -0.35
C PHE A 108 4.73 10.83 -1.41
N PHE A 109 4.07 11.97 -1.62
CA PHE A 109 3.02 12.08 -2.63
C PHE A 109 3.56 11.77 -4.03
N GLU A 110 4.71 12.33 -4.41
CA GLU A 110 5.33 12.08 -5.71
C GLU A 110 5.65 10.59 -5.96
N GLU A 111 6.03 9.86 -4.91
CA GLU A 111 6.30 8.42 -4.95
C GLU A 111 5.04 7.58 -5.22
N VAL A 112 3.91 7.91 -4.58
CA VAL A 112 2.67 7.12 -4.69
C VAL A 112 1.66 7.66 -5.71
N ALA A 113 1.89 8.87 -6.25
CA ALA A 113 0.94 9.56 -7.13
C ALA A 113 0.79 8.92 -8.53
N SER A 114 1.72 8.06 -8.94
CA SER A 114 1.74 7.49 -10.30
C SER A 114 1.85 5.96 -10.28
N PRO A 115 0.78 5.23 -9.90
CA PRO A 115 0.75 3.78 -10.05
C PRO A 115 0.80 3.42 -11.54
N LEU A 116 1.77 2.60 -11.93
CA LEU A 116 1.94 2.12 -13.30
C LEU A 116 1.28 0.75 -13.51
N LEU A 117 1.51 -0.17 -12.58
CA LEU A 117 0.99 -1.54 -12.61
C LEU A 117 0.47 -1.94 -11.24
N ASN A 118 -0.54 -2.79 -11.22
CA ASN A 118 -1.11 -3.41 -10.02
C ASN A 118 -1.01 -4.92 -10.12
N ASN A 119 -1.00 -5.60 -8.99
CA ASN A 119 -0.87 -7.07 -8.91
C ASN A 119 0.32 -7.56 -9.74
N VAL A 120 1.46 -6.91 -9.59
CA VAL A 120 2.69 -7.31 -10.28
C VAL A 120 3.15 -8.63 -9.69
N ARG A 121 3.39 -9.63 -10.54
CA ARG A 121 3.83 -10.95 -10.10
C ARG A 121 4.99 -11.43 -10.93
N PHE A 122 6.05 -11.84 -10.26
CA PHE A 122 7.17 -12.56 -10.82
C PHE A 122 6.84 -14.05 -10.84
N VAL A 123 6.77 -14.62 -12.05
CA VAL A 123 6.41 -16.01 -12.29
C VAL A 123 7.62 -16.72 -12.85
N TYR A 124 8.17 -17.64 -12.06
CA TYR A 124 9.18 -18.58 -12.54
C TYR A 124 8.48 -19.75 -13.24
N ASN A 125 8.99 -20.16 -14.39
CA ASN A 125 8.37 -21.24 -15.17
C ASN A 125 8.37 -22.58 -14.42
N LYS A 126 7.36 -23.41 -14.70
CA LYS A 126 6.84 -24.51 -13.84
C LYS A 126 7.78 -25.66 -13.48
N ASP A 127 9.01 -25.65 -13.96
CA ASP A 127 10.05 -26.64 -13.62
C ASP A 127 11.29 -25.96 -13.01
N GLY A 128 11.09 -24.77 -12.43
CA GLY A 128 12.12 -23.79 -12.13
C GLY A 128 13.07 -24.18 -10.98
N PRO A 129 14.39 -24.07 -11.17
CA PRO A 129 15.46 -24.40 -10.22
C PRO A 129 15.62 -23.42 -9.04
N VAL A 130 14.58 -22.65 -8.72
CA VAL A 130 14.70 -21.45 -7.88
C VAL A 130 14.13 -21.70 -6.48
N HIS A 131 14.99 -21.53 -5.49
CA HIS A 131 14.73 -21.73 -4.06
C HIS A 131 14.94 -20.45 -3.28
N ASP A 132 14.47 -20.39 -2.04
CA ASP A 132 14.71 -19.28 -1.11
C ASP A 132 14.44 -17.90 -1.72
N VAL A 133 13.30 -17.77 -2.41
CA VAL A 133 12.91 -16.54 -3.11
C VAL A 133 12.31 -15.55 -2.14
N THR A 134 12.71 -14.27 -2.28
CA THR A 134 12.04 -13.15 -1.61
C THR A 134 10.60 -12.98 -2.10
N GLU A 135 9.86 -12.00 -1.58
CA GLU A 135 8.52 -11.69 -2.09
C GLU A 135 8.53 -11.54 -3.62
N THR A 136 7.56 -12.15 -4.29
CA THR A 136 7.44 -12.16 -5.75
C THR A 136 6.23 -11.37 -6.24
N ASN A 137 5.40 -10.88 -5.30
CA ASN A 137 4.17 -10.17 -5.59
C ASN A 137 4.24 -8.75 -5.04
N VAL A 138 3.95 -7.78 -5.90
CA VAL A 138 3.84 -6.38 -5.51
C VAL A 138 2.43 -5.90 -5.78
N PRO A 139 1.70 -5.45 -4.75
CA PRO A 139 0.35 -4.95 -4.93
C PRO A 139 0.26 -3.78 -5.90
N ASN A 140 1.22 -2.85 -5.83
CA ASN A 140 1.27 -1.63 -6.64
C ASN A 140 2.72 -1.30 -7.00
N PHE A 141 2.99 -1.08 -8.28
CA PHE A 141 4.29 -0.66 -8.79
C PHE A 141 4.18 0.79 -9.30
N PHE A 142 4.96 1.69 -8.72
CA PHE A 142 4.87 3.13 -8.96
C PHE A 142 6.00 3.62 -9.88
N LYS A 143 5.71 4.66 -10.64
CA LYS A 143 6.71 5.30 -11.50
C LYS A 143 7.89 5.81 -10.68
N GLY A 144 9.10 5.39 -11.06
CA GLY A 144 10.34 5.78 -10.38
C GLY A 144 10.69 4.92 -9.17
N THR A 145 9.86 3.93 -8.82
CA THR A 145 10.19 2.90 -7.83
C THR A 145 10.84 1.69 -8.50
N GLU A 146 11.52 0.87 -7.70
CA GLU A 146 12.10 -0.40 -8.10
C GLU A 146 11.62 -1.50 -7.15
N PHE A 147 11.37 -2.68 -7.69
CA PHE A 147 11.12 -3.89 -6.91
C PHE A 147 12.12 -4.96 -7.29
N VAL A 148 12.79 -5.51 -6.27
CA VAL A 148 13.89 -6.45 -6.44
C VAL A 148 13.45 -7.80 -5.89
N VAL A 149 13.59 -8.84 -6.70
CA VAL A 149 13.41 -10.22 -6.30
C VAL A 149 14.76 -10.93 -6.29
N ALA A 150 15.08 -11.61 -5.20
CA ALA A 150 16.27 -12.44 -5.07
C ALA A 150 15.88 -13.88 -4.76
N GLY A 151 16.73 -14.83 -5.14
CA GLY A 151 16.55 -16.24 -4.88
C GLY A 151 17.83 -17.02 -5.18
N ARG A 152 17.86 -18.31 -4.83
CA ARG A 152 18.94 -19.25 -5.13
C ARG A 152 18.56 -20.11 -6.33
N ILE A 153 19.48 -20.31 -7.26
CA ILE A 153 19.30 -21.23 -8.39
C ILE A 153 20.18 -22.47 -8.23
N ASP A 154 19.67 -23.65 -8.61
CA ASP A 154 20.48 -24.87 -8.69
C ASP A 154 21.57 -24.75 -9.77
N SER A 155 22.76 -25.30 -9.48
CA SER A 155 23.87 -25.36 -10.43
C SER A 155 23.43 -26.08 -11.71
N ASP A 156 23.75 -25.49 -12.86
CA ASP A 156 23.43 -25.96 -14.23
C ASP A 156 22.00 -25.78 -14.74
N SER A 157 21.15 -25.09 -13.99
CA SER A 157 19.78 -24.84 -14.42
C SER A 157 19.61 -23.49 -15.13
N LYS A 158 18.77 -23.46 -16.18
CA LYS A 158 18.42 -22.23 -16.89
C LYS A 158 17.28 -21.53 -16.17
N LEU A 159 17.48 -20.26 -15.80
CA LEU A 159 16.41 -19.41 -15.31
C LEU A 159 15.53 -18.97 -16.47
N SER A 160 14.21 -19.03 -16.27
CA SER A 160 13.24 -18.40 -17.15
C SER A 160 12.10 -17.88 -16.29
N ALA A 161 11.93 -16.55 -16.30
CA ALA A 161 10.88 -15.88 -15.57
C ALA A 161 10.02 -15.03 -16.50
N SER A 162 8.86 -14.64 -15.99
CA SER A 162 7.99 -13.64 -16.61
C SER A 162 7.40 -12.74 -15.53
N ILE A 163 7.17 -11.47 -15.88
CA ILE A 163 6.42 -10.55 -15.02
C ILE A 163 5.02 -10.37 -15.60
N THR A 164 4.02 -10.47 -14.74
CA THR A 164 2.64 -10.08 -15.07
C THR A 164 2.23 -8.88 -14.24
N GLY A 165 1.27 -8.08 -14.73
CA GLY A 165 0.68 -6.98 -13.97
C GLY A 165 -0.50 -6.36 -14.72
N THR A 166 -1.28 -5.53 -14.03
CA THR A 166 -2.45 -4.85 -14.61
C THR A 166 -2.27 -3.35 -14.55
N GLY A 167 -2.17 -2.70 -15.72
CA GLY A 167 -2.14 -1.25 -15.84
C GLY A 167 -3.48 -0.69 -16.36
N ALA A 168 -3.52 0.63 -16.59
CA ALA A 168 -4.74 1.31 -17.04
C ALA A 168 -5.28 0.78 -18.39
N SER A 169 -4.41 0.30 -19.26
CA SER A 169 -4.78 -0.26 -20.57
C SER A 169 -5.07 -1.77 -20.55
N GLY A 170 -5.01 -2.42 -19.38
CA GLY A 170 -5.27 -3.85 -19.22
C GLY A 170 -4.08 -4.63 -18.67
N SER A 171 -4.07 -5.93 -18.93
CA SER A 171 -3.04 -6.85 -18.44
C SER A 171 -1.78 -6.78 -19.31
N PHE A 172 -0.63 -6.84 -18.65
CA PHE A 172 0.69 -6.89 -19.25
C PHE A 172 1.38 -8.22 -18.91
N LEU A 173 2.12 -8.74 -19.88
CA LEU A 173 3.04 -9.87 -19.73
C LEU A 173 4.39 -9.44 -20.29
N PHE A 174 5.43 -9.55 -19.47
CA PHE A 174 6.81 -9.35 -19.86
C PHE A 174 7.48 -10.74 -19.81
N PRO A 175 7.58 -11.44 -20.95
CA PRO A 175 8.16 -12.78 -20.99
C PRO A 175 9.70 -12.75 -21.01
N ASP A 176 10.30 -13.89 -20.68
CA ASP A 176 11.71 -14.22 -20.92
C ASP A 176 12.73 -13.23 -20.32
N ILE A 177 12.56 -12.94 -19.03
CA ILE A 177 13.50 -12.21 -18.17
C ILE A 177 14.39 -13.14 -17.35
#